data_AF-W1ETR4-F1
#
_entry.id   AF-W1ETR4-F1
#
_cell.length_a   1.000
_cell.length_b   1.000
_cell.length_c   1.000
_cell.angle_alpha   90.00
_cell.angle_beta   90.00
_cell.angle_gamma   90.00
#
_symmetry.space_group_name_H-M   'P 1'
#
loop_
_entity.id
_entity.type
_entity.pdbx_description
1 polymer ?
#
loop_
_entity_poly.entity_id
_entity_poly.type
_entity_poly.pdbx_seq_one_letter_code
_entity_poly.pdbx_strand_id
1 'polypeptide(L)' 'MKTLLIIDANLGQARAYMAKTLLGAAARKAKLEIIDNPNDAEMAIVLGDSIPNDSALNGKKCLAG' A
#
# COMPACT_ATOMS: atom_id res chain seq x y z
N MET A 1 0.72 -13.83 -0.10
CA MET A 1 1.26 -12.81 0.84
C MET A 1 0.29 -11.65 0.86
N LYS A 2 -0.18 -11.28 2.04
CA LYS A 2 -1.16 -10.20 2.25
C LYS A 2 -0.44 -8.85 2.35
N THR A 3 -0.79 -7.94 1.45
CA THR A 3 -0.13 -6.65 1.29
C THR A 3 -1.14 -5.53 1.48
N LEU A 4 -0.86 -4.59 2.38
CA LEU A 4 -1.64 -3.38 2.55
C LEU A 4 -1.18 -2.33 1.55
N LEU A 5 -2.13 -1.69 0.86
CA LEU A 5 -1.85 -0.54 0.01
C LEU A 5 -2.37 0.74 0.68
N ILE A 6 -1.46 1.66 0.99
CA ILE A 6 -1.78 2.98 1.52
C ILE A 6 -1.46 4.01 0.45
N ILE A 7 -2.42 4.88 0.15
CA ILE A 7 -2.24 6.00 -0.78
C ILE A 7 -2.43 7.28 -0.01
N ASP A 8 -1.42 8.14 -0.02
CA ASP A 8 -1.49 9.46 0.61
C ASP A 8 -2.58 10.30 -0.08
N ALA A 9 -3.43 10.93 0.73
CA ALA A 9 -4.49 11.81 0.26
C ALA A 9 -3.97 13.00 -0.57
N ASN A 10 -2.73 13.44 -0.32
CA ASN A 10 -2.08 14.55 -1.01
C ASN A 10 -1.61 14.19 -2.44
N LEU A 11 -1.58 12.90 -2.79
CA LEU A 11 -1.18 12.45 -4.13
C LEU A 11 -2.19 12.90 -5.21
N GLY A 12 -3.42 13.21 -4.81
CA GLY A 12 -4.51 13.60 -5.69
C GLY A 12 -5.18 12.39 -6.38
N GLN A 13 -6.45 12.56 -6.72
CA GLN A 13 -7.33 11.48 -7.16
C GLN A 13 -6.82 10.74 -8.41
N ALA A 14 -6.27 11.47 -9.39
CA ALA A 14 -5.78 10.87 -10.63
C ALA A 14 -4.56 9.97 -10.41
N ARG A 15 -3.57 10.43 -9.64
CA ARG A 15 -2.36 9.65 -9.34
C ARG A 15 -2.69 8.47 -8.44
N ALA A 16 -3.56 8.66 -7.46
CA ALA A 16 -4.08 7.58 -6.60
C ALA A 16 -4.73 6.46 -7.42
N TYR A 17 -5.59 6.83 -8.38
CA TYR A 17 -6.26 5.87 -9.25
C TYR A 17 -5.26 5.11 -10.14
N MET A 18 -4.32 5.82 -10.77
CA MET A 18 -3.28 5.19 -11.59
C MET A 18 -2.44 4.21 -10.77
N ALA A 19 -2.00 4.63 -9.59
CA ALA A 19 -1.17 3.80 -8.73
C ALA A 19 -1.91 2.56 -8.23
N LYS A 20 -3.18 2.69 -7.84
CA LYS A 20 -4.05 1.54 -7.48
C LYS A 20 -4.23 0.58 -8.65
N THR A 21 -4.39 1.10 -9.86
CA THR A 21 -4.58 0.28 -11.07
C THR A 21 -3.32 -0.49 -11.44
N LEU A 22 -2.17 0.19 -11.46
CA LEU A 22 -0.88 -0.41 -11.79
C LEU A 22 -0.43 -1.42 -10.72
N LEU A 23 -0.55 -1.07 -9.44
CA LEU A 23 -0.21 -1.99 -8.35
C LEU A 23 -1.19 -3.15 -8.24
N GLY A 24 -2.49 -2.93 -8.51
CA GLY A 24 -3.44 -4.02 -8.58
C GLY A 24 -3.10 -5.04 -9.68
N ALA A 25 -2.69 -4.56 -10.86
CA ALA A 25 -2.24 -5.43 -11.95
C ALA A 25 -0.92 -6.16 -11.60
N ALA A 26 0.05 -5.45 -11.03
CA ALA A 26 1.32 -6.02 -10.61
C ALA A 26 1.15 -7.05 -9.47
N ALA A 27 0.32 -6.75 -8.48
CA ALA A 27 0.00 -7.64 -7.36
C ALA A 27 -0.62 -8.94 -7.85
N ARG A 28 -1.58 -8.88 -8.78
CA ARG A 28 -2.16 -10.08 -9.42
C ARG A 28 -1.10 -10.93 -10.10
N LYS A 29 -0.19 -10.31 -10.86
CA LYS A 29 0.90 -11.01 -11.54
C LYS A 29 1.88 -11.65 -10.55
N ALA A 30 2.14 -10.99 -9.42
CA ALA A 30 3.02 -11.47 -8.35
C ALA A 30 2.33 -12.40 -7.34
N LYS A 31 1.03 -12.72 -7.52
CA LYS A 31 0.20 -13.50 -6.57
C LYS A 31 0.18 -12.88 -5.16
N LEU A 32 0.22 -11.55 -5.10
CA LEU A 32 0.02 -10.77 -3.89
C LEU A 32 -1.48 -10.49 -3.71
N GLU A 33 -1.94 -10.61 -2.48
CA GLU A 33 -3.30 -10.29 -2.10
C GLU A 33 -3.32 -8.88 -1.49
N ILE A 34 -4.01 -7.94 -2.13
CA ILE A 34 -4.16 -6.59 -1.57
C ILE A 34 -5.31 -6.62 -0.58
N ILE A 35 -5.04 -6.19 0.65
CA ILE A 35 -6.02 -6.13 1.73
C ILE A 35 -6.12 -4.72 2.28
N ASP A 36 -7.23 -4.41 2.93
CA ASP A 36 -7.49 -3.10 3.53
C ASP A 36 -7.29 -3.09 5.06
N ASN A 37 -7.20 -4.26 5.70
CA ASN A 37 -6.95 -4.37 7.14
C ASN A 37 -5.44 -4.32 7.41
N PRO A 38 -4.91 -3.28 8.07
CA PRO A 38 -3.49 -3.19 8.34
C PRO A 38 -3.00 -4.32 9.24
N ASN A 39 -3.82 -4.81 10.20
CA ASN A 39 -3.39 -5.84 11.15
C ASN A 39 -3.09 -7.19 10.51
N ASP A 40 -3.85 -7.55 9.48
CA ASP A 40 -3.69 -8.81 8.73
C ASP A 40 -2.58 -8.72 7.66
N ALA A 41 -1.98 -7.55 7.47
CA ALA A 41 -1.00 -7.31 6.44
C ALA A 41 0.39 -7.77 6.90
N GLU A 42 1.07 -8.52 6.04
CA GLU A 42 2.47 -8.91 6.24
C GLU A 42 3.42 -7.78 5.81
N MET A 43 2.98 -6.95 4.86
CA MET A 43 3.75 -5.87 4.27
C MET A 43 2.85 -4.68 3.94
N ALA A 44 3.39 -3.46 3.98
CA ALA A 44 2.69 -2.26 3.54
C ALA A 44 3.46 -1.55 2.42
N ILE A 45 2.74 -1.15 1.38
CA ILE A 45 3.24 -0.25 0.34
C ILE A 45 2.53 1.08 0.54
N VAL A 46 3.32 2.12 0.77
CA VAL A 46 2.86 3.49 0.94
C VAL A 46 3.21 4.28 -0.30
N LEU A 47 2.21 4.88 -0.93
CA LEU A 47 2.38 5.80 -2.04
C LEU A 47 2.23 7.22 -1.53
N GLY A 48 3.36 7.92 -1.38
CA GLY A 48 3.43 9.21 -0.71
C GLY A 48 4.78 9.46 -0.07
N ASP A 49 5.02 10.70 0.34
CA ASP A 49 6.34 11.14 0.85
C ASP A 49 6.67 10.59 2.23
N SER A 50 5.67 10.12 2.99
CA SER A 50 5.85 9.65 4.36
C SER A 50 5.02 8.42 4.65
N ILE A 51 5.57 7.53 5.48
CA ILE A 51 4.85 6.39 6.02
C ILE A 51 3.87 6.93 7.07
N PRO A 52 2.57 6.57 7.05
CA PRO A 52 1.62 7.00 8.05
C PRO A 52 2.09 6.62 9.45
N ASN A 53 1.89 7.52 10.41
CA ASN A 53 2.17 7.24 11.82
C ASN A 53 1.06 6.34 12.41
N ASP A 54 1.03 5.08 11.98
CA ASP A 54 0.10 4.06 12.42
C ASP A 54 0.87 2.93 13.12
N SER A 55 0.53 2.68 14.38
CA SER A 55 1.10 1.61 15.19
C SER A 55 0.95 0.21 14.56
N ALA A 56 -0.07 0.00 13.72
CA ALA A 56 -0.28 -1.26 13.02
C ALA A 56 0.78 -1.52 11.94
N LEU A 57 1.55 -0.51 11.54
CA LEU A 57 2.67 -0.62 10.60
C LEU A 57 4.01 -0.90 11.29
N ASN A 58 4.08 -0.77 12.62
CA ASN A 58 5.31 -1.02 13.37
C ASN A 58 5.78 -2.46 13.21
N GLY A 59 7.05 -2.64 12.85
CA GLY A 59 7.66 -3.95 12.61
C GLY A 59 7.31 -4.56 11.24
N LYS A 60 6.50 -3.90 10.41
CA LYS A 60 6.21 -4.34 9.03
C LYS A 60 7.16 -3.71 8.03
N LYS A 61 7.43 -4.45 6.96
CA LYS A 61 8.22 -3.90 5.85
C LYS A 61 7.37 -2.85 5.14
N CYS A 62 7.77 -1.60 5.26
CA CYS A 62 7.12 -0.46 4.62
C CYS A 62 8.01 0.04 3.48
N LEU A 63 7.44 0.14 2.28
CA LEU A 63 8.09 0.80 1.14
C LEU A 63 7.33 2.09 0.86
N ALA A 64 8.03 3.22 0.85
CA ALA A 64 7.48 4.53 0.51
C ALA A 64 8.13 5.08 -0.77
N GLY A 65 7.34 5.70 -1.63
CA GLY A 65 7.78 6.34 -2.88
C GLY A 65 6.65 6.84 -3.76
#